data_AF-A0A6B3I2L6-F1
#
_entry.id   AF-A0A6B3I2L6-F1
#
_cell.length_a   1.000
_cell.length_b   1.000
_cell.length_c   1.000
_cell.angle_alpha   90.00
_cell.angle_beta   90.00
_cell.angle_gamma   90.00
#
_symmetry.space_group_name_H-M   'P 1'
#
loop_
_entity.id
_entity.type
_entity.pdbx_description
1 polymer ?
#
loop_
_entity_poly.entity_id
_entity_poly.type
_entity_poly.pdbx_seq_one_letter_code
_entity_poly.pdbx_strand_id
1 'polypeptide(L)'
;MLEPLRQGLPPTDPSGVAGSASCALPARYEAVGGARQFTRSTLERWELSDRFDDVALVVSELVTNALRHALPSDPPREFQDPP
;
A
#
# COMPACT_ATOMS: atom_id res chain seq x y z
N MET A 1 15.00 -4.73 15.82
CA MET A 1 14.74 -5.80 14.83
C MET A 1 13.23 -5.78 14.59
N LEU A 2 12.75 -5.35 13.42
CA LEU A 2 11.32 -5.31 13.13
C LEU A 2 10.87 -6.72 12.73
N GLU A 3 9.89 -7.27 13.43
CA GLU A 3 9.34 -8.59 13.11
C GLU A 3 8.65 -8.56 11.73
N PRO A 4 8.71 -9.65 10.95
CA PRO A 4 8.12 -9.66 9.62
C PRO A 4 6.58 -9.59 9.70
N LEU A 5 6.00 -8.44 9.37
CA LEU A 5 4.54 -8.21 9.24
C LEU A 5 3.86 -9.02 8.12
N ARG A 6 4.55 -10.03 7.56
CA ARG A 6 4.05 -10.93 6.52
C ARG A 6 3.11 -12.02 7.06
N GLN A 7 2.94 -12.10 8.38
CA GLN A 7 1.83 -12.82 8.98
C GLN A 7 0.58 -11.99 8.71
N GLY A 8 -0.27 -12.45 7.80
CA GLY A 8 -1.43 -11.72 7.31
C GLY A 8 -2.27 -11.12 8.44
N LEU A 9 -2.90 -9.98 8.15
CA LEU A 9 -3.77 -9.30 9.10
C LEU A 9 -4.77 -10.31 9.71
N PRO A 10 -4.96 -10.34 11.04
CA PRO A 10 -6.02 -11.14 11.63
C PRO A 10 -7.35 -10.77 10.96
N PRO A 11 -8.30 -11.72 10.81
CA PRO A 11 -9.60 -11.44 10.20
C PRO A 11 -10.25 -10.27 10.94
N THR A 12 -10.32 -9.14 10.26
CA THR A 12 -10.86 -7.91 10.83
C THR A 12 -12.36 -8.10 11.01
N ASP A 13 -12.82 -7.99 12.26
CA ASP A 13 -14.25 -7.92 12.57
C ASP A 13 -14.87 -6.81 11.71
N PRO A 14 -15.89 -7.10 10.86
CA PRO A 14 -16.53 -6.10 10.03
C PRO A 14 -17.12 -4.92 10.84
N SER A 15 -17.39 -5.10 12.14
CA SER A 15 -17.83 -4.01 13.03
C SER A 15 -16.71 -3.00 13.35
N GLY A 16 -15.44 -3.44 13.36
CA GLY A 16 -14.26 -2.58 13.51
C GLY A 16 -13.76 -1.97 12.19
N VAL A 17 -14.20 -2.52 11.05
CA VAL A 17 -13.90 -2.04 9.68
C VAL A 17 -14.84 -0.89 9.27
N ALA A 18 -15.88 -0.61 10.06
CA ALA A 18 -16.94 0.37 9.76
C ALA A 18 -16.45 1.82 9.52
N GLY A 19 -15.16 2.12 9.69
CA GLY A 19 -14.53 3.40 9.38
C GLY A 19 -13.27 3.32 8.49
N SER A 20 -13.01 2.21 7.81
CA SER A 20 -11.81 2.07 6.95
C SER A 20 -12.15 1.97 5.47
N ALA A 21 -11.23 2.39 4.61
CA ALA A 21 -11.35 2.29 3.17
C ALA A 21 -10.05 1.70 2.59
N SER A 22 -10.20 0.74 1.67
CA SER A 22 -9.07 0.04 1.04
C SER A 22 -9.19 0.04 -0.49
N CYS A 23 -8.06 0.11 -1.17
CA CYS A 23 -7.97 -0.10 -2.62
C CYS A 23 -6.73 -0.94 -2.97
N ALA A 24 -6.83 -1.71 -4.06
CA ALA A 24 -5.70 -2.41 -4.63
C ALA A 24 -5.00 -1.52 -5.67
N LEU A 25 -3.67 -1.53 -5.68
CA LEU A 25 -2.85 -0.74 -6.60
C LEU A 25 -1.93 -1.68 -7.41
N PRO A 26 -1.75 -1.43 -8.72
CA PRO A 26 -0.79 -2.18 -9.51
C PRO A 26 0.65 -1.88 -9.05
N ALA A 27 1.53 -2.86 -9.18
CA ALA A 27 2.95 -2.78 -8.80
C ALA A 27 3.81 -1.93 -9.76
N ARG A 28 3.42 -0.66 -9.97
CA ARG A 28 4.08 0.28 -10.87
C ARG A 28 4.00 1.72 -10.33
N TYR A 29 4.99 2.56 -10.61
CA TYR A 29 5.09 3.91 -10.03
C TYR A 29 3.92 4.84 -10.42
N GLU A 30 3.28 4.62 -11.56
CA GLU A 30 2.10 5.37 -12.00
C GLU A 30 0.91 5.17 -11.04
N ALA A 31 0.90 4.09 -10.25
CA ALA A 31 -0.13 3.82 -9.25
C ALA A 31 -0.16 4.84 -8.10
N VAL A 32 0.92 5.60 -7.88
CA VAL A 32 0.96 6.66 -6.84
C VAL A 32 -0.12 7.71 -7.08
N GLY A 33 -0.40 8.06 -8.34
CA GLY A 33 -1.49 8.98 -8.67
C GLY A 33 -2.87 8.42 -8.29
N GLY A 34 -3.09 7.13 -8.55
CA GLY A 34 -4.32 6.42 -8.15
C GLY A 34 -4.47 6.33 -6.63
N ALA A 35 -3.38 6.12 -5.89
CA ALA A 35 -3.37 6.15 -4.44
C ALA A 35 -3.81 7.52 -3.90
N ARG A 36 -3.24 8.62 -4.43
CA ARG A 36 -3.61 9.98 -4.04
C ARG A 36 -5.09 10.29 -4.34
N GLN A 37 -5.60 9.85 -5.48
CA GLN A 37 -7.01 10.05 -5.83
C GLN A 37 -7.94 9.30 -4.87
N PHE A 38 -7.61 8.04 -4.56
CA PHE A 38 -8.36 7.25 -3.59
C PHE A 38 -8.36 7.90 -2.20
N THR A 39 -7.20 8.40 -1.74
CA THR A 39 -7.07 9.15 -0.48
C THR A 39 -7.95 10.39 -0.48
N ARG A 40 -7.94 11.18 -1.57
CA ARG A 40 -8.80 12.37 -1.69
C ARG A 40 -10.27 12.02 -1.49
N SER A 41 -10.80 11.10 -2.29
CA SER A 41 -12.21 10.73 -2.23
C SER A 41 -12.60 10.10 -0.89
N THR A 42 -11.66 9.47 -0.21
CA THR A 42 -11.89 8.92 1.14
C THR A 42 -11.97 10.03 2.18
N LEU A 43 -11.03 10.98 2.18
CA LEU A 43 -11.04 12.12 3.10
C LEU A 43 -12.25 13.05 2.87
N GLU A 44 -12.67 13.22 1.61
CA GLU A 44 -13.90 13.95 1.28
C GLU A 44 -15.13 13.30 1.92
N ARG A 45 -15.26 11.97 1.83
CA ARG A 45 -16.36 11.23 2.48
C ARG A 45 -16.31 11.27 4.01
N TRP A 46 -15.13 11.47 4.59
CA TRP A 46 -14.93 11.55 6.03
C TRP A 46 -14.94 13.00 6.55
N GLU A 47 -15.19 13.99 5.69
CA GLU A 47 -15.21 15.41 6.05
C GLU A 47 -13.84 15.91 6.58
N LEU A 48 -12.74 15.37 6.04
CA LEU A 48 -11.35 15.66 6.42
C LEU A 48 -10.51 16.20 5.24
N SER A 49 -11.15 16.88 4.29
CA SER A 49 -10.50 17.37 3.07
C SER A 49 -9.35 18.36 3.32
N ASP A 50 -9.36 19.06 4.46
CA ASP A 50 -8.30 19.98 4.91
C ASP A 50 -6.97 19.26 5.18
N ARG A 51 -7.00 17.95 5.42
CA ARG A 51 -5.81 17.11 5.66
C ARG A 51 -5.24 16.48 4.40
N PHE A 52 -5.80 16.77 3.22
CA PHE A 52 -5.45 16.07 2.00
C PHE A 52 -3.96 16.18 1.66
N ASP A 53 -3.35 17.36 1.78
CA ASP A 53 -1.95 17.55 1.36
C ASP A 53 -0.96 16.74 2.21
N ASP A 54 -1.14 16.73 3.53
CA ASP A 54 -0.31 15.96 4.46
C ASP A 54 -0.47 14.45 4.23
N VAL A 55 -1.72 13.97 4.15
CA VAL A 55 -2.00 12.54 3.97
C VAL A 55 -1.57 12.06 2.58
N ALA A 56 -1.75 12.89 1.55
CA ALA A 56 -1.31 12.56 0.19
C ALA A 56 0.21 12.40 0.10
N LEU A 57 0.98 13.21 0.83
CA LEU A 57 2.43 13.05 0.93
C LEU A 57 2.78 11.70 1.55
N VAL A 58 2.23 11.41 2.74
CA VAL A 58 2.50 10.15 3.46
C VAL A 58 2.14 8.94 2.60
N VAL A 59 0.97 8.93 1.96
CA VAL A 59 0.54 7.84 1.07
C VAL A 59 1.47 7.70 -0.13
N SER A 60 1.94 8.82 -0.71
CA SER A 60 2.87 8.78 -1.84
C SER A 60 4.22 8.16 -1.45
N GLU A 61 4.75 8.52 -0.29
CA GLU A 61 5.99 7.95 0.23
C GLU A 61 5.83 6.46 0.57
N LEU A 62 4.70 6.07 1.19
CA LEU A 62 4.43 4.67 1.50
C LEU A 62 4.33 3.80 0.23
N VAL A 63 3.58 4.24 -0.77
CA VAL A 63 3.44 3.51 -2.04
C VAL A 63 4.78 3.47 -2.77
N THR A 64 5.52 4.58 -2.81
CA THR A 64 6.85 4.63 -3.44
C THR A 64 7.84 3.72 -2.73
N ASN A 65 7.87 3.70 -1.40
CA ASN A 65 8.72 2.81 -0.62
C ASN A 65 8.36 1.34 -0.85
N ALA A 66 7.07 1.01 -0.90
CA ALA A 66 6.63 -0.35 -1.23
C ALA A 66 7.12 -0.77 -2.62
N LEU A 67 6.96 0.07 -3.63
CA LEU A 67 7.43 -0.23 -4.99
C LEU A 67 8.96 -0.34 -5.08
N ARG A 68 9.69 0.52 -4.36
CA ARG A 68 11.15 0.54 -4.36
C ARG A 68 11.75 -0.68 -3.65
N HIS A 69 11.13 -1.15 -2.58
CA HIS A 69 11.77 -2.09 -1.66
C HIS A 69 11.10 -3.46 -1.58
N ALA A 70 9.82 -3.59 -1.96
CA ALA A 70 9.08 -4.86 -1.84
C ALA A 70 8.98 -5.64 -3.16
N LEU A 71 9.39 -5.05 -4.29
CA LEU A 71 9.44 -5.77 -5.57
C LEU A 71 10.69 -6.66 -5.61
N PRO A 72 10.56 -7.94 -5.98
CA PRO A 72 11.70 -8.83 -6.12
C PRO A 72 12.67 -8.26 -7.16
N SER A 73 13.91 -8.00 -6.74
CA SER A 73 14.98 -7.51 -7.63
C SER A 73 15.67 -8.62 -8.42
N ASP A 74 15.38 -9.89 -8.10
CA ASP A 74 16.01 -11.06 -8.71
C ASP A 74 15.06 -11.61 -9.81
N PRO A 75 15.53 -11.87 -11.05
CA PRO A 75 14.83 -12.84 -11.90
C PRO A 75 14.70 -14.15 -11.12
N PRO A 76 13.71 -15.01 -11.45
CA PRO A 76 13.62 -16.32 -10.82
C PRO A 76 15.01 -16.96 -10.88
N ARG A 77 15.58 -17.32 -9.73
CA ARG A 77 16.78 -18.15 -9.72
C ARG A 77 16.38 -19.42 -10.44
N GLU A 78 16.77 -19.53 -11.71
CA GLU A 78 16.80 -20.81 -12.38
C GLU A 78 17.63 -21.70 -11.46
N PHE A 79 16.97 -22.65 -10.82
CA PHE A 79 17.65 -23.72 -10.11
C PHE A 79 18.52 -24.40 -11.16
N GLN A 80 19.79 -24.01 -11.24
CA GLN A 80 20.78 -24.71 -12.04
C GLN A 80 20.94 -26.08 -11.37
N ASP A 81 20.36 -27.11 -11.97
CA ASP A 81 20.63 -28.48 -11.60
C ASP A 81 22.15 -28.73 -11.72
N PRO A 82 22.81 -29.23 -10.66
CA PRO A 82 24.20 -29.64 -10.74
C PRO A 82 24.33 -30.89 -11.64
N PRO A 83 25.53 -31.14 -12.22
CA PRO A 83 25.75 -32.12 -13.29
C PRO A 83 25.52 -33.58 -12.88
#